data_AF-A0A2W5URG9-F1
#
_entry.id   AF-A0A2W5URG9-F1
#
_cell.length_a   1.000
_cell.length_b   1.000
_cell.length_c   1.000
_cell.angle_alpha   90.00
_cell.angle_beta   90.00
_cell.angle_gamma   90.00
#
_symmetry.space_group_name_H-M   'P 1'
#
loop_
_entity.id
_entity.type
_entity.pdbx_description
1 polymer ?
#
loop_
_entity_poly.entity_id
_entity_poly.type
_entity_poly.pdbx_seq_one_letter_code
_entity_poly.pdbx_strand_id
1 'polypeptide(L)' 'MASKPESPTEPFKRALAHAARSLAETPDLEVVFSGDGPQLLGNRAVLPHPPRDLSGKEAARIRGLADQMALRL' A
#
# COMPACT_ATOMS: atom_id res chain seq x y z
N MET A 1 11.01 -18.17 -20.99
CA MET A 1 11.05 -18.55 -19.56
C MET A 1 9.71 -18.18 -18.97
N ALA A 2 8.91 -19.13 -18.46
CA ALA A 2 7.64 -18.81 -17.83
C ALA A 2 7.90 -18.05 -16.53
N SER A 3 7.34 -16.84 -16.38
CA SER A 3 7.46 -16.11 -15.12
C SER A 3 6.76 -16.91 -14.02
N LYS A 4 7.40 -17.00 -12.85
CA LYS A 4 6.70 -17.50 -11.66
C LYS A 4 5.45 -16.63 -11.46
N PRO A 5 4.26 -17.23 -11.26
CA PRO A 5 3.06 -16.44 -10.98
C PRO A 5 3.32 -15.56 -9.75
N GLU A 6 3.05 -14.26 -9.87
CA GLU A 6 3.22 -13.31 -8.76
C GLU A 6 2.33 -13.70 -7.58
N SER A 7 2.74 -13.35 -6.35
CA SER A 7 1.87 -13.56 -5.19
C SER A 7 0.54 -12.82 -5.44
N PRO A 8 -0.63 -13.41 -5.11
CA PRO A 8 -1.94 -12.79 -5.34
C PRO A 8 -2.08 -11.38 -4.77
N THR A 9 -1.26 -11.02 -3.78
CA THR A 9 -1.24 -9.72 -3.13
C THR A 9 -0.44 -8.65 -3.89
N GLU A 10 0.47 -9.01 -4.79
CA GLU A 10 1.35 -8.06 -5.48
C GLU A 10 0.59 -7.06 -6.37
N PRO A 11 -0.44 -7.47 -7.14
CA PRO A 11 -1.29 -6.52 -7.85
C PRO A 11 -1.93 -5.49 -6.92
N PHE A 12 -2.41 -5.92 -5.75
CA PHE A 12 -3.03 -5.02 -4.76
C PHE A 12 -2.02 -4.02 -4.20
N LYS A 13 -0.84 -4.48 -3.75
CA LYS A 13 0.22 -3.61 -3.22
C LYS A 13 0.64 -2.55 -4.24
N ARG A 14 0.85 -2.96 -5.49
CA ARG A 14 1.25 -2.08 -6.59
C ARG A 14 0.17 -1.05 -6.91
N ALA A 15 -1.08 -1.49 -7.07
CA ALA A 15 -2.20 -0.57 -7.32
C ALA A 15 -2.38 0.44 -6.19
N LEU A 16 -2.29 -0.01 -4.94
CA LEU A 16 -2.45 0.86 -3.78
C LEU A 16 -1.32 1.89 -3.67
N ALA A 17 -0.07 1.49 -3.93
CA ALA A 17 1.06 2.40 -3.93
C ALA A 17 0.93 3.52 -4.97
N HIS A 18 0.46 3.18 -6.19
CA HIS A 18 0.19 4.19 -7.21
C HIS A 18 -0.96 5.11 -6.81
N ALA A 19 -2.06 4.57 -6.30
CA ALA A 19 -3.19 5.36 -5.84
C ALA A 19 -2.78 6.34 -4.72
N ALA A 20 -2.00 5.89 -3.74
CA ALA A 20 -1.53 6.72 -2.64
C ALA A 20 -0.64 7.87 -3.13
N ARG A 21 0.30 7.61 -4.05
CA ARG A 21 1.15 8.66 -4.67
C ARG A 21 0.33 9.70 -5.41
N SER A 22 -0.66 9.25 -6.19
CA SER A 22 -1.55 10.15 -6.92
C SER A 22 -2.40 10.99 -5.97
N LEU A 23 -2.90 10.41 -4.89
CA LEU A 23 -3.71 11.10 -3.89
C LEU A 23 -2.91 12.14 -3.09
N ALA A 24 -1.65 11.82 -2.77
CA ALA A 24 -0.75 12.71 -2.06
C ALA A 24 -0.14 13.82 -2.95
N GLU A 25 -0.42 13.80 -4.27
CA GLU A 25 0.25 14.63 -5.28
C GLU A 25 1.80 14.59 -5.20
N THR A 26 2.33 13.47 -4.68
CA THR A 26 3.74 13.31 -4.33
C THR A 26 4.29 12.08 -5.05
N PRO A 27 4.90 12.24 -6.24
CA PRO A 27 5.28 11.12 -7.11
C PRO A 27 6.39 10.24 -6.52
N ASP A 28 7.21 10.79 -5.63
CA ASP A 28 8.31 10.13 -4.94
C ASP A 28 7.91 9.51 -3.58
N LEU A 29 6.62 9.56 -3.21
CA LEU A 29 6.12 8.91 -1.98
C LEU A 29 6.48 7.41 -2.00
N GLU A 30 7.26 7.01 -1.00
CA GLU A 30 7.66 5.63 -0.80
C GLU A 30 6.56 4.90 -0.02
N VAL A 31 5.95 3.89 -0.63
CA VAL A 31 4.95 3.04 0.03
C VAL A 31 5.59 1.69 0.32
N VAL A 32 5.73 1.37 1.61
CA VAL A 32 6.38 0.15 2.10
C VAL A 32 5.35 -0.70 2.85
N PHE A 33 5.40 -2.01 2.66
CA PHE A 33 4.59 -2.95 3.43
C PHE A 33 5.47 -3.62 4.49
N SER A 34 5.15 -3.47 5.78
CA SER A 34 5.89 -4.04 6.91
C SER A 34 4.96 -4.63 7.98
N GLY A 35 5.52 -5.42 8.89
CA GLY A 35 4.87 -5.87 10.13
C GLY A 35 4.92 -4.84 11.27
N ASP A 36 5.71 -3.76 11.14
CA ASP A 36 5.95 -2.75 12.19
C ASP A 36 4.78 -1.77 12.43
N GLY A 37 3.62 -2.06 11.82
CA GLY A 37 2.41 -1.26 11.92
C GLY A 37 2.39 -0.03 11.01
N PRO A 38 1.24 0.68 10.95
CA PRO A 38 1.07 1.84 10.08
C PRO A 38 1.84 3.06 10.60
N GLN A 39 2.73 3.63 9.78
CA GLN A 39 3.51 4.82 10.12
C GLN A 39 3.69 5.73 8.90
N LEU A 40 3.81 7.04 9.13
CA LEU A 40 4.18 8.03 8.11
C LEU A 40 5.44 8.77 8.56
N LEU A 41 6.53 8.63 7.82
CA LEU A 41 7.85 9.15 8.16
C LEU A 41 8.36 10.05 7.03
N GLY A 42 8.08 11.35 7.11
CA GLY A 42 8.29 12.24 5.97
C GLY A 42 7.55 11.69 4.75
N ASN A 43 8.23 11.54 3.62
CA ASN A 43 7.65 11.02 2.38
C ASN A 43 7.64 9.48 2.28
N ARG A 44 7.54 8.78 3.41
CA ARG A 44 7.52 7.31 3.48
C ARG A 44 6.31 6.83 4.28
N ALA A 45 5.37 6.19 3.59
CA ALA A 45 4.20 5.55 4.17
C ALA A 45 4.46 4.05 4.38
N VAL A 46 4.39 3.60 5.63
CA VAL A 46 4.50 2.19 6.01
C VAL A 46 3.09 1.66 6.26
N LEU A 47 2.71 0.61 5.55
CA LEU A 47 1.41 -0.05 5.62
C LEU A 47 1.57 -1.50 6.10
N PRO A 48 0.54 -2.09 6.73
CA PRO A 48 0.57 -3.52 7.06
C PRO A 48 0.54 -4.38 5.79
N HIS A 49 1.16 -5.55 5.85
CA HIS A 49 1.05 -6.53 4.77
C HIS A 49 -0.41 -6.96 4.55
N PRO A 50 -0.90 -6.97 3.29
CA PRO A 50 -2.18 -7.61 2.99
C PRO A 50 -2.11 -9.11 3.30
N PRO A 51 -3.17 -9.70 3.88
CA PRO A 51 -3.25 -11.14 4.07
C PRO A 51 -3.26 -11.87 2.72
N ARG A 52 -2.84 -13.14 2.74
CA ARG A 52 -2.80 -14.00 1.54
C ARG A 52 -4.19 -14.16 0.91
N ASP A 53 -5.21 -14.32 1.75
CA ASP A 53 -6.61 -14.28 1.35
C ASP A 53 -7.16 -12.90 1.68
N LEU A 54 -7.12 -12.00 0.69
CA LEU A 54 -7.46 -10.60 0.86
C LEU A 54 -8.96 -10.39 0.67
N SER A 55 -9.69 -10.28 1.79
CA SER A 55 -11.11 -9.91 1.72
C SER A 55 -11.28 -8.45 1.32
N GLY A 56 -12.44 -8.11 0.74
CA GLY A 56 -12.78 -6.72 0.42
C GLY A 56 -12.74 -5.78 1.62
N LYS A 57 -13.09 -6.28 2.82
CA LYS A 57 -13.04 -5.52 4.07
C LYS A 57 -11.60 -5.20 4.49
N GLU A 58 -10.67 -6.12 4.30
CA GLU A 58 -9.25 -5.91 4.58
C GLU A 58 -8.61 -4.98 3.56
N ALA A 59 -8.89 -5.18 2.28
CA ALA A 59 -8.47 -4.27 1.23
C ALA A 59 -8.90 -2.82 1.52
N ALA A 60 -10.16 -2.62 1.91
CA ALA A 60 -10.69 -1.32 2.28
C ALA A 60 -9.99 -0.71 3.51
N ARG A 61 -9.68 -1.53 4.54
CA ARG A 61 -8.94 -1.05 5.72
C ARG A 61 -7.53 -0.58 5.37
N ILE A 62 -6.77 -1.39 4.62
CA ILE A 62 -5.40 -1.05 4.24
C ILE A 62 -5.40 0.18 3.33
N ARG A 63 -6.35 0.28 2.41
CA ARG A 63 -6.54 1.47 1.59
C ARG A 63 -6.85 2.71 2.43
N GLY A 64 -7.77 2.62 3.39
CA GLY A 64 -8.11 3.75 4.26
C GLY A 64 -6.90 4.28 5.03
N LEU A 65 -6.00 3.40 5.47
CA LEU A 65 -4.73 3.80 6.10
C LEU A 65 -3.83 4.54 5.10
N ALA A 66 -3.68 4.01 3.88
CA ALA A 66 -2.88 4.64 2.84
C ALA A 66 -3.43 6.03 2.45
N ASP A 67 -4.75 6.13 2.26
CA ASP A 67 -5.42 7.37 1.89
C ASP A 67 -5.30 8.39 3.03
N GLN A 68 -5.47 7.98 4.29
CA GLN A 68 -5.25 8.85 5.46
C GLN A 68 -3.81 9.40 5.51
N MET A 69 -2.81 8.57 5.21
CA MET A 69 -1.41 9.00 5.18
C MET A 69 -1.14 9.95 4.02
N ALA A 70 -1.66 9.63 2.83
CA ALA A 70 -1.52 10.46 1.64
C ALA A 70 -2.09 11.87 1.84
N LEU A 71 -3.26 11.98 2.50
CA LEU A 71 -3.90 13.27 2.80
C LEU A 71 -3.23 14.09 3.91
N ARG A 72 -2.15 13.59 4.52
CA ARG A 72 -1.37 14.28 5.57
C ARG A 72 0.00 14.75 5.09
N LEU A 73 0.36 14.42 3.86
CA LEU A 73 1.55 14.90 3.16
C LEU A 73 1.24 16.22 2.45
#